data_AF-A0A7W1KY88-F1
#
_entry.id   AF-A0A7W1KY88-F1
#
_cell.length_a   1.000
_cell.length_b   1.000
_cell.length_c   1.000
_cell.angle_alpha   90.00
_cell.angle_beta   90.00
_cell.angle_gamma   90.00
#
_symmetry.space_group_name_H-M   'P 1'
#
loop_
_entity.id
_entity.type
_entity.pdbx_description
1 polymer ?
#
loop_
_entity_poly.entity_id
_entity_poly.type
_entity_poly.pdbx_seq_one_letter_code
_entity_poly.pdbx_strand_id
1 'polypeptide(L)'
;METIMKGQARESITKARCRTGERGVSILEMLIMLLMISVITGYVLTRISGAQQFMRMENASREFMSYVEKARLDSVRRHAGPPGQLPQPQMSSVTITGPRTYSVVMDFDGDGIVDPPRNMTIAPDQGVFFNTAGKVLPKRKTKIRSI
;
A
#
# COMPACT_ATOMS: atom_id res chain seq x y z
N MET A 1 -75.04 -74.26 4.30
CA MET A 1 -74.62 -72.99 3.68
C MET A 1 -73.62 -72.35 4.62
N GLU A 2 -72.34 -72.73 4.54
CA GLU A 2 -71.34 -72.11 3.66
C GLU A 2 -71.22 -70.60 3.91
N THR A 3 -70.16 -70.23 4.66
CA THR A 3 -68.96 -69.49 4.18
C THR A 3 -69.19 -67.97 4.34
N ILE A 4 -68.24 -67.16 4.81
CA ILE A 4 -66.95 -66.89 4.19
C ILE A 4 -66.01 -66.24 5.23
N MET A 5 -64.76 -66.71 5.23
CA MET A 5 -63.60 -66.15 5.92
C MET A 5 -63.20 -64.76 5.39
N LYS A 6 -62.57 -63.94 6.26
CA LYS A 6 -61.50 -62.94 5.99
C LYS A 6 -61.23 -62.24 7.32
N GLY A 7 -60.14 -62.46 8.06
CA GLY A 7 -58.78 -62.66 7.60
C GLY A 7 -58.27 -61.34 7.02
N GLN A 8 -57.67 -60.48 7.86
CA GLN A 8 -56.68 -59.40 7.61
C GLN A 8 -56.55 -58.58 8.91
N ALA A 9 -55.41 -58.11 9.37
CA ALA A 9 -54.00 -58.42 9.19
C ALA A 9 -53.35 -57.69 10.37
N ARG A 10 -52.48 -58.35 11.14
CA ARG A 10 -51.65 -57.69 12.15
C ARG A 10 -50.64 -56.84 11.39
N GLU A 11 -50.92 -55.55 11.23
CA GLU A 11 -49.96 -54.61 10.70
C GLU A 11 -49.00 -54.23 11.83
N SER A 12 -48.02 -55.11 12.07
CA SER A 12 -46.81 -54.72 12.77
C SER A 12 -46.12 -53.68 11.91
N ILE A 13 -46.32 -52.40 12.26
CA ILE A 13 -45.60 -51.26 11.70
C ILE A 13 -44.13 -51.48 12.04
N THR A 14 -43.47 -52.22 11.16
CA THR A 14 -42.05 -52.47 11.19
C THR A 14 -41.47 -51.17 10.69
N LYS A 15 -41.11 -50.28 11.63
CA LYS A 15 -40.30 -49.10 11.35
C LYS A 15 -39.03 -49.59 10.65
N ALA A 16 -39.02 -49.52 9.32
CA ALA A 16 -37.81 -49.60 8.54
C ALA A 16 -36.95 -48.40 8.98
N ARG A 17 -35.97 -48.66 9.85
CA ARG A 17 -34.92 -47.67 10.08
C ARG A 17 -34.19 -47.51 8.75
N CYS A 18 -34.44 -46.39 8.06
CA CYS A 18 -33.49 -45.86 7.11
C CYS A 18 -32.20 -45.60 7.90
N ARG A 19 -31.25 -46.54 7.80
CA ARG A 19 -29.85 -46.26 8.11
C ARG A 19 -29.39 -45.30 7.03
N THR A 20 -29.47 -44.00 7.32
CA THR A 20 -28.69 -43.00 6.60
C THR A 20 -27.24 -43.47 6.70
N GLY A 21 -26.69 -43.91 5.56
CA GLY A 21 -25.31 -44.34 5.51
C GLY A 21 -24.44 -43.14 5.89
N GLU A 22 -23.89 -43.19 7.10
CA GLU A 22 -22.82 -42.30 7.54
C GLU A 22 -21.58 -42.67 6.72
N ARG A 23 -21.56 -42.23 5.46
CA ARG A 23 -20.35 -42.25 4.63
C ARG A 23 -19.44 -41.17 5.20
N GLY A 24 -18.69 -41.54 6.23
CA GLY A 24 -17.62 -40.73 6.78
C GLY A 24 -16.62 -40.37 5.67
N VAL A 25 -16.13 -39.14 5.72
CA VAL A 25 -15.07 -38.63 4.83
C VAL A 25 -13.88 -39.58 4.91
N SER A 26 -13.39 -40.03 3.75
CA SER A 26 -12.27 -40.96 3.68
C SER A 26 -11.01 -40.30 4.25
N ILE A 27 -10.18 -41.05 4.98
CA ILE A 27 -8.88 -40.54 5.49
C ILE A 27 -8.02 -39.99 4.34
N LEU A 28 -8.11 -40.62 3.17
CA LEU A 28 -7.41 -40.20 1.95
C LEU A 28 -7.95 -38.86 1.42
N GLU A 29 -9.26 -38.64 1.52
CA GLU A 29 -9.90 -37.38 1.15
C GLU A 29 -9.48 -36.24 2.09
N MET A 30 -9.35 -36.51 3.39
CA MET A 30 -8.80 -35.54 4.36
C MET A 30 -7.34 -35.18 4.06
N LEU A 31 -6.51 -36.15 3.68
CA LEU A 31 -5.11 -35.92 3.30
C LEU A 31 -5.00 -35.01 2.06
N ILE A 32 -5.82 -35.26 1.04
CA ILE A 32 -5.86 -34.43 -0.16
C ILE A 32 -6.36 -33.01 0.17
N MET A 33 -7.38 -32.89 1.02
CA MET A 33 -7.87 -31.59 1.51
C MET A 33 -6.79 -30.79 2.23
N LEU A 34 -6.06 -31.40 3.16
CA LEU A 34 -4.96 -30.73 3.88
C LEU A 34 -3.85 -30.29 2.93
N LEU A 35 -3.52 -31.13 1.95
CA LEU A 35 -2.51 -30.80 0.94
C LEU A 35 -2.95 -29.61 0.09
N MET A 36 -4.20 -29.60 -0.40
CA MET A 36 -4.78 -28.46 -1.13
C MET A 36 -4.73 -27.16 -0.30
N ILE A 37 -5.15 -27.21 0.97
CA ILE A 37 -5.15 -26.05 1.87
C ILE A 37 -3.73 -25.50 2.07
N SER A 38 -2.73 -26.38 2.24
CA SER A 38 -1.34 -25.95 2.45
C SER A 38 -0.76 -25.20 1.24
N VAL A 39 -1.02 -25.69 0.02
CA VAL A 39 -0.55 -25.05 -1.22
C VAL A 39 -1.22 -23.69 -1.41
N ILE A 40 -2.55 -23.62 -1.22
CA ILE A 40 -3.30 -22.36 -1.37
C ILE A 40 -2.84 -21.34 -0.33
N THR A 41 -2.70 -21.75 0.93
CA THR A 41 -2.26 -20.87 2.02
C THR A 41 -0.85 -20.35 1.77
N GLY A 42 0.07 -21.20 1.32
CA GLY A 42 1.42 -20.79 0.95
C GLY A 42 1.42 -19.72 -0.15
N TYR A 43 0.60 -19.89 -1.19
CA TYR A 43 0.49 -18.92 -2.27
C TYR A 43 -0.09 -17.58 -1.81
N VAL A 44 -1.15 -17.59 -1.00
CA VAL A 44 -1.80 -16.37 -0.50
C VAL A 44 -0.84 -15.51 0.32
N LEU A 45 -0.02 -16.11 1.19
CA LEU A 45 0.95 -15.38 2.01
C LEU A 45 1.98 -14.61 1.16
N THR A 46 2.47 -15.20 0.07
CA THR A 46 3.43 -14.52 -0.82
C THR A 46 2.83 -13.30 -1.54
N ARG A 47 1.54 -13.34 -1.87
CA ARG A 47 0.83 -12.24 -2.55
C ARG A 47 0.62 -11.02 -1.64
N ILE A 48 0.35 -11.26 -0.35
CA ILE A 48 0.08 -10.18 0.63
C ILE A 48 1.33 -9.33 0.86
N SER A 49 2.51 -9.93 0.92
CA SER A 49 3.77 -9.21 1.15
C SER A 49 4.09 -8.18 0.05
N GLY A 50 3.81 -8.51 -1.22
CA GLY A 50 4.00 -7.58 -2.34
C GLY A 50 3.03 -6.40 -2.31
N ALA A 51 1.76 -6.65 -1.93
CA ALA A 51 0.76 -5.59 -1.81
C ALA A 51 1.13 -4.57 -0.72
N GLN A 52 1.70 -5.02 0.41
CA GLN A 52 2.14 -4.12 1.46
C GLN A 52 3.28 -3.19 1.00
N GLN A 53 4.23 -3.68 0.21
CA GLN A 53 5.32 -2.85 -0.32
C GLN A 53 4.79 -1.75 -1.24
N PHE A 54 3.85 -2.07 -2.12
CA PHE A 54 3.22 -1.10 -3.01
C PHE A 54 2.47 -0.01 -2.23
N MET A 55 1.68 -0.39 -1.22
CA MET A 55 0.94 0.56 -0.37
C MET A 55 1.87 1.52 0.38
N ARG A 56 3.02 1.04 0.88
CA ARG A 56 4.02 1.88 1.58
C ARG A 56 4.66 2.88 0.63
N MET A 57 5.00 2.45 -0.59
CA MET A 57 5.52 3.33 -1.64
C MET A 57 4.51 4.41 -2.02
N GLU A 58 3.25 4.04 -2.20
CA GLU A 58 2.19 4.98 -2.56
C GLU A 58 1.97 6.03 -1.46
N ASN A 59 1.95 5.62 -0.19
CA ASN A 59 1.82 6.55 0.94
C ASN A 59 3.00 7.52 1.02
N ALA A 60 4.23 7.04 0.91
CA ALA A 60 5.42 7.90 0.91
C ALA A 60 5.43 8.87 -0.29
N SER A 61 4.98 8.41 -1.46
CA SER A 61 4.85 9.22 -2.67
C SER A 61 3.81 10.33 -2.50
N ARG A 62 2.63 10.03 -1.95
CA ARG A 62 1.57 11.01 -1.67
C ARG A 62 2.04 12.09 -0.68
N GLU A 63 2.74 11.69 0.38
CA GLU A 63 3.29 12.63 1.36
C GLU A 63 4.31 13.57 0.71
N PHE A 64 5.26 13.00 -0.06
CA PHE A 64 6.25 13.77 -0.79
C PHE A 64 5.61 14.74 -1.80
N MET A 65 4.64 14.27 -2.60
CA MET A 65 3.92 15.11 -3.56
C MET A 65 3.18 16.26 -2.87
N SER A 66 2.58 16.02 -1.70
CA SER A 66 1.92 17.07 -0.90
C SER A 66 2.92 18.17 -0.50
N TYR A 67 4.13 17.82 -0.05
CA TYR A 67 5.15 18.82 0.27
C TYR A 67 5.67 19.56 -0.97
N VAL A 68 5.84 18.85 -2.08
CA VAL A 68 6.24 19.46 -3.35
C VAL A 68 5.20 20.46 -3.83
N GLU A 69 3.91 20.12 -3.75
CA GLU A 69 2.84 21.03 -4.18
C GLU A 69 2.70 22.23 -3.26
N LYS A 70 2.84 22.05 -1.94
CA LYS A 70 2.89 23.15 -0.98
C LYS A 70 4.06 24.09 -1.28
N ALA A 71 5.26 23.54 -1.48
CA ALA A 71 6.41 24.32 -1.86
C ALA A 71 6.19 25.04 -3.20
N ARG A 72 5.57 24.40 -4.20
CA ARG A 72 5.25 25.02 -5.49
C ARG A 72 4.29 26.21 -5.32
N LEU A 73 3.20 26.03 -4.57
CA LEU A 73 2.23 27.09 -4.32
C LEU A 73 2.85 28.26 -3.54
N ASP A 74 3.69 27.96 -2.56
CA ASP A 74 4.44 28.97 -1.81
C ASP A 74 5.40 29.76 -2.71
N SER A 75 6.11 29.06 -3.62
CA SER A 75 7.00 29.66 -4.62
C SER A 75 6.25 30.63 -5.54
N VAL A 76 5.09 30.20 -6.04
CA VAL A 76 4.27 30.98 -6.98
C VAL A 76 3.68 32.20 -6.31
N ARG A 77 3.22 32.08 -5.05
CA ARG A 77 2.66 33.23 -4.32
C ARG A 77 3.71 34.29 -4.08
N ARG A 78 4.92 33.87 -3.70
CA ARG A 78 5.96 34.80 -3.23
C ARG A 78 6.80 35.38 -4.36
N HIS A 79 6.85 34.75 -5.54
CA HIS A 79 7.65 35.12 -6.72
C HIS A 79 9.12 35.38 -6.39
N ALA A 80 10.05 34.58 -6.93
CA ALA A 80 11.49 34.75 -6.67
C ALA A 80 11.89 36.24 -6.63
N GLY A 81 12.39 36.68 -5.48
CA GLY A 81 12.65 38.10 -5.21
C GLY A 81 13.57 38.70 -6.28
N PRO A 82 13.56 40.03 -6.46
CA PRO A 82 14.32 40.69 -7.51
C PRO A 82 15.76 40.18 -7.58
N PRO A 83 16.24 39.71 -8.75
CA PRO A 83 17.61 39.24 -8.89
C PRO A 83 18.58 40.38 -8.53
N GLY A 84 19.38 40.21 -7.48
CA GLY A 84 20.38 41.20 -7.07
C GLY A 84 20.54 41.45 -5.57
N GLN A 85 19.59 41.00 -4.73
CA GLN A 85 19.76 41.04 -3.27
C GLN A 85 20.38 39.73 -2.76
N LEU A 86 21.50 39.85 -2.06
CA LEU A 86 22.18 38.75 -1.37
C LEU A 86 21.81 38.81 0.13
N PRO A 87 21.44 37.69 0.76
CA PRO A 87 21.27 36.35 0.18
C PRO A 87 20.04 36.31 -0.74
N GLN A 88 20.16 35.63 -1.88
CA GLN A 88 19.01 35.40 -2.76
C GLN A 88 17.93 34.69 -1.94
N PRO A 89 16.73 35.26 -1.76
CA PRO A 89 15.69 34.61 -0.98
C PRO A 89 15.26 33.36 -1.74
N GLN A 90 15.78 32.19 -1.33
CA GLN A 90 15.23 30.91 -1.74
C GLN A 90 13.84 30.84 -1.13
N MET A 91 12.81 31.00 -1.96
CA MET A 91 11.44 31.16 -1.44
C MET A 91 10.88 29.83 -0.96
N SER A 92 10.98 28.81 -1.80
CA SER A 92 10.64 27.46 -1.41
C SER A 92 11.41 26.46 -2.26
N SER A 93 11.88 25.38 -1.63
CA SER A 93 12.58 24.33 -2.33
C SER A 93 12.42 23.00 -1.62
N VAL A 94 12.42 21.92 -2.39
CA VAL A 94 12.50 20.56 -1.88
C VAL A 94 13.78 19.94 -2.43
N THR A 95 14.70 19.58 -1.55
CA THR A 95 16.00 19.02 -1.92
C THR A 95 16.15 17.63 -1.34
N ILE A 96 16.37 16.64 -2.19
CA ILE A 96 16.67 15.27 -1.75
C ILE A 96 18.12 15.25 -1.25
N THR A 97 18.30 15.05 0.06
CA THR A 97 19.63 15.08 0.71
C THR A 97 20.24 13.69 0.84
N GLY A 98 19.43 12.64 0.76
CA GLY A 98 19.89 11.26 0.85
C GLY A 98 18.85 10.27 0.34
N PRO A 99 19.15 8.96 0.41
CA PRO A 99 18.25 7.93 -0.11
C PRO A 99 16.89 7.89 0.60
N ARG A 100 16.75 8.45 1.80
CA ARG A 100 15.49 8.41 2.58
C ARG A 100 15.16 9.75 3.21
N THR A 101 15.90 10.78 2.87
CA THR A 101 15.83 12.08 3.52
C THR A 101 15.69 13.16 2.46
N TYR A 102 14.78 14.09 2.71
CA TYR A 102 14.61 15.28 1.90
C TYR A 102 14.42 16.48 2.82
N SER A 103 14.94 17.63 2.38
CA SER A 103 14.83 18.90 3.09
C SER A 103 13.81 19.76 2.38
N VAL A 104 12.86 20.30 3.13
CA VAL A 104 11.82 21.21 2.65
C VAL A 104 12.08 22.58 3.25
N VAL A 105 12.21 23.57 2.38
CA VAL A 105 12.26 24.99 2.70
C VAL A 105 10.97 25.59 2.17
N MET A 106 10.14 26.12 3.05
CA MET A 106 8.91 26.83 2.73
C MET A 106 8.45 27.59 3.98
N ASP A 107 7.47 28.46 3.83
CA ASP A 107 6.73 29.02 4.96
C ASP A 107 5.78 27.97 5.57
N PHE A 108 6.06 27.51 6.80
CA PHE A 108 5.20 26.53 7.47
C PHE A 108 4.10 27.18 8.32
N ASP A 109 4.27 28.41 8.78
CA ASP A 109 3.35 29.08 9.71
C ASP A 109 2.47 30.15 9.05
N GLY A 110 2.74 30.49 7.79
CA GLY A 110 1.96 31.44 7.00
C GLY A 110 2.34 32.90 7.27
N ASP A 111 3.48 33.17 7.90
CA ASP A 111 3.82 34.49 8.42
C ASP A 111 4.42 35.46 7.37
N GLY A 112 4.70 34.98 6.16
CA GLY A 112 5.34 35.79 5.11
C GLY A 112 6.86 35.67 5.04
N ILE A 113 7.49 34.92 5.94
CA ILE A 113 8.93 34.65 6.01
C ILE A 113 9.19 33.18 5.63
N VAL A 114 10.40 32.87 5.16
CA VAL A 114 10.80 31.49 4.82
C VAL A 114 11.42 30.86 6.05
N ASP A 115 10.88 29.73 6.50
CA ASP A 115 11.41 29.01 7.65
C ASP A 115 12.74 28.31 7.35
N PRO A 116 13.54 28.01 8.39
CA PRO A 116 14.70 27.14 8.28
C PRO A 116 14.35 25.78 7.64
N PRO A 117 15.30 25.18 6.89
CA PRO A 117 15.08 23.88 6.24
C PRO A 117 14.64 22.80 7.23
N ARG A 118 13.48 22.19 6.99
CA ARG A 118 13.00 21.04 7.77
C ARG A 118 13.36 19.74 7.07
N ASN A 119 14.03 18.86 7.79
CA ASN A 119 14.43 17.56 7.27
C ASN A 119 13.34 16.53 7.54
N MET A 120 12.79 15.98 6.47
CA MET A 120 11.82 14.90 6.49
C MET A 120 12.52 13.58 6.21
N THR A 121 12.18 12.55 6.98
CA THR A 121 12.79 11.22 6.87
C THR A 121 11.70 10.19 6.61
N ILE A 122 11.85 9.43 5.53
CA ILE A 122 11.02 8.25 5.26
C ILE A 122 11.45 7.16 6.24
N ALA A 123 10.49 6.64 7.03
CA ALA A 123 10.77 5.69 8.10
C ALA A 123 11.53 4.44 7.60
N PRO A 124 12.49 3.92 8.40
CA PRO A 124 13.41 2.91 7.95
C PRO A 124 12.76 1.54 7.63
N ASP A 125 11.60 1.28 8.22
CA ASP A 125 10.78 0.07 8.07
C ASP A 125 9.98 0.00 6.75
N GLN A 126 9.89 1.12 6.01
CA GLN A 126 9.05 1.19 4.82
C GLN A 126 9.66 0.54 3.57
N GLY A 127 10.97 0.24 3.56
CA GLY A 127 11.66 -0.34 2.40
C GLY A 127 11.73 0.58 1.16
N VAL A 128 11.31 1.85 1.28
CA VAL A 128 11.28 2.84 0.21
C VAL A 128 12.50 3.76 0.29
N PHE A 129 13.11 4.05 -0.86
CA PHE A 129 14.24 4.96 -1.00
C PHE A 129 14.19 5.75 -2.31
N PHE A 130 14.63 7.00 -2.27
CA PHE A 130 14.94 7.78 -3.44
C PHE A 130 16.15 7.18 -4.15
N ASN A 131 16.00 6.96 -5.45
CA ASN A 131 17.12 6.61 -6.30
C ASN A 131 17.92 7.88 -6.63
N THR A 132 18.86 8.24 -5.75
CA THR A 132 19.73 9.42 -5.92
C THR A 132 20.87 9.17 -6.91
N ALA A 133 20.97 7.99 -7.53
CA ALA A 133 21.99 7.67 -8.54
C ALA A 133 21.70 8.27 -9.94
N GLY A 134 20.63 9.06 -10.09
CA GLY A 134 20.33 9.80 -11.32
C GLY A 134 21.27 10.99 -11.50
N LYS A 135 22.02 11.00 -12.60
CA LYS A 135 22.94 12.06 -13.07
C LYS A 135 22.62 13.45 -12.48
N VAL A 136 23.55 13.99 -11.68
CA VAL A 136 23.57 15.41 -11.30
C VAL A 136 23.53 16.23 -12.59
N LEU A 137 22.45 16.97 -12.82
CA LEU A 137 22.36 17.86 -13.96
C LEU A 137 23.54 18.85 -13.90
N PRO A 138 24.35 18.98 -14.96
CA PRO A 138 25.45 19.93 -14.95
C PRO A 138 24.87 21.33 -14.71
N LYS A 139 25.38 22.03 -13.69
CA LYS A 139 25.02 23.42 -13.41
C LYS A 139 25.20 24.22 -14.70
N ARG A 140 24.09 24.69 -15.29
CA ARG A 140 24.11 25.51 -16.51
C ARG A 140 24.88 26.78 -16.17
N LYS A 141 26.15 26.87 -16.59
CA LYS A 141 26.94 28.09 -16.48
C LYS A 141 26.33 29.10 -17.44
N THR A 142 25.46 29.96 -16.93
CA THR A 142 24.96 31.13 -17.68
C THR A 142 26.13 32.09 -17.87
N LYS A 143 26.79 31.99 -19.03
CA LYS A 143 27.81 32.95 -19.46
C LYS A 143 27.07 34.22 -19.89
N ILE A 144 26.92 35.17 -18.98
CA ILE A 144 26.44 36.52 -19.30
C ILE A 144 27.49 37.13 -20.23
N ARG A 145 27.15 37.29 -21.51
CA ARG A 145 27.93 38.13 -22.43
C ARG A 145 27.53 39.57 -22.14
N SER A 146 28.45 40.33 -21.55
CA SER A 146 28.41 41.79 -21.61
C SER A 146 28.59 42.22 -23.07
N ILE A 147 27.66 43.03 -23.56
CA ILE A 147 27.84 43.87 -24.75
C ILE A 147 28.44 45.18 -24.26
#